data_AF-A0A7Y4U7Y0-F1
#
_entry.id   AF-A0A7Y4U7Y0-F1
#
_cell.length_a   1.000
_cell.length_b   1.000
_cell.length_c   1.000
_cell.angle_alpha   90.00
_cell.angle_beta   90.00
_cell.angle_gamma   90.00
#
_symmetry.space_group_name_H-M   'P 1'
#
loop_
_entity.id
_entity.type
_entity.pdbx_description
1 polymer ?
#
loop_
_entity_poly.entity_id
_entity_poly.type
_entity_poly.pdbx_seq_one_letter_code
_entity_poly.pdbx_strand_id
1 'polypeptide(L)' 'MLNLYEELKLLIARLNESGESYALCGGLAMAVHGVPRATVDIDLLILARFVEKCNLAR' A
#
# COMPACT_ATOMS: atom_id res chain seq x y z
N MET A 1 11.29 -0.04 -16.23
CA MET A 1 10.61 1.17 -15.71
C MET A 1 9.65 0.71 -14.63
N LEU A 2 9.68 1.31 -13.44
CA LEU A 2 8.82 0.90 -12.33
C LEU A 2 7.36 1.18 -12.69
N ASN A 3 6.45 0.21 -12.50
CA ASN A 3 5.02 0.38 -12.74
C ASN A 3 4.26 0.40 -11.41
N LEU A 4 4.11 1.59 -10.82
CA LEU A 4 3.45 1.77 -9.51
C LEU A 4 2.03 1.23 -9.46
N TYR A 5 1.31 1.22 -10.60
CA TYR A 5 -0.06 0.73 -10.63
C TYR A 5 -0.12 -0.79 -10.44
N GLU A 6 0.75 -1.53 -11.14
CA GLU A 6 0.80 -2.99 -10.98
C GLU A 6 1.37 -3.39 -9.61
N GLU A 7 2.38 -2.67 -9.10
CA GLU A 7 2.89 -2.87 -7.74
C GLU A 7 1.79 -2.63 -6.68
N LEU A 8 1.02 -1.55 -6.81
CA LEU A 8 -0.09 -1.25 -5.91
C LEU A 8 -1.15 -2.35 -5.95
N LYS A 9 -1.53 -2.84 -7.15
CA LYS A 9 -2.49 -3.95 -7.29
C LYS A 9 -2.00 -5.22 -6.59
N LEU A 10 -0.72 -5.55 -6.74
CA LEU A 10 -0.13 -6.72 -6.11
C LEU A 10 -0.14 -6.61 -4.58
N LEU A 11 0.22 -5.44 -4.03
CA LEU A 11 0.18 -5.16 -2.60
C LEU A 11 -1.25 -5.26 -2.04
N ILE A 12 -2.21 -4.61 -2.69
CA ILE A 12 -3.62 -4.62 -2.30
C ILE A 12 -4.18 -6.05 -2.29
N ALA A 13 -3.86 -6.87 -3.30
CA ALA A 13 -4.31 -8.25 -3.35
C ALA A 13 -3.84 -9.05 -2.13
N ARG A 14 -2.56 -8.95 -1.75
CA ARG A 14 -2.00 -9.65 -0.59
C ARG A 14 -2.53 -9.15 0.75
N LEU A 15 -2.76 -7.85 0.87
CA LEU A 15 -3.37 -7.27 2.09
C LEU A 15 -4.84 -7.67 2.23
N ASN A 16 -5.57 -7.77 1.12
CA ASN A 16 -6.94 -8.28 1.13
C ASN A 16 -6.99 -9.76 1.52
N GLU A 17 -6.08 -10.58 1.00
CA GLU A 17 -5.96 -12.00 1.36
C GLU A 17 -5.65 -12.20 2.85
N SER A 18 -4.93 -11.28 3.50
CA SER A 18 -4.64 -11.38 4.93
C SER A 18 -5.81 -11.00 5.83
N GLY A 19 -6.83 -10.31 5.30
CA GLY A 19 -8.00 -9.83 6.04
C GLY A 19 -7.71 -8.67 6.99
N GLU A 20 -6.53 -8.07 6.92
CA GLU A 20 -6.12 -6.99 7.82
C GLU A 20 -6.59 -5.64 7.28
N SER A 21 -6.95 -4.75 8.20
CA SER A 21 -7.34 -3.39 7.82
C SER A 21 -6.11 -2.55 7.45
N TYR A 22 -6.19 -1.86 6.32
CA TYR A 22 -5.18 -0.93 5.85
C TYR A 22 -5.83 0.28 5.15
N ALA A 23 -5.06 1.35 4.96
CA ALA A 23 -5.47 2.51 4.19
C ALA A 23 -4.37 2.96 3.23
N LEU A 24 -4.76 3.32 2.00
CA LEU A 24 -3.87 4.01 1.06
C LEU A 24 -3.60 5.42 1.56
N CYS A 25 -2.33 5.81 1.56
CA CYS A 25 -1.87 7.11 2.01
C CYS A 25 -1.08 7.84 0.90
N GLY A 26 -0.54 9.01 1.22
CA GLY A 26 0.45 9.66 0.37
C GLY A 26 -0.08 10.20 -0.95
N GLY A 27 0.79 10.21 -1.97
CA GLY A 27 0.50 10.82 -3.28
C GLY A 27 -0.56 10.06 -4.06
N LEU A 28 -0.56 8.72 -3.97
CA LEU A 28 -1.54 7.87 -4.63
C LEU A 28 -2.94 8.03 -4.02
N ALA A 29 -3.06 8.17 -2.70
CA ALA A 29 -4.34 8.48 -2.07
C ALA A 29 -4.91 9.82 -2.55
N MET A 30 -4.07 10.85 -2.67
CA MET A 30 -4.53 12.15 -3.20
C MET A 30 -5.00 12.05 -4.66
N ALA A 31 -4.32 11.24 -5.49
CA ALA A 31 -4.73 11.00 -6.87
C ALA A 31 -6.11 10.34 -6.97
N VAL A 32 -6.43 9.38 -6.08
CA VAL A 32 -7.78 8.78 -5.98
C VAL A 32 -8.85 9.84 -5.66
N HIS A 33 -8.50 10.86 -4.89
CA HIS A 33 -9.38 11.98 -4.55
C HIS A 33 -9.31 13.16 -5.54
N GLY A 34 -8.71 12.98 -6.72
CA GLY A 34 -8.68 13.98 -7.79
C GLY A 34 -7.66 15.11 -7.60
N VAL A 35 -6.72 14.97 -6.66
CA VAL A 35 -5.65 15.95 -6.41
C VAL A 35 -4.29 15.29 -6.68
N PRO A 36 -3.90 15.09 -7.96
CA PRO A 36 -2.68 14.37 -8.29
C PRO A 36 -1.44 15.10 -7.76
N ARG A 37 -0.50 14.32 -7.21
CA ARG A 37 0.81 14.79 -6.75
C ARG A 37 1.86 13.81 -7.26
N ALA A 38 2.97 14.33 -7.78
CA ALA A 38 4.10 13.48 -8.16
C ALA A 38 4.58 12.65 -6.94
N THR A 39 4.73 11.35 -7.14
CA THR A 39 5.19 10.36 -6.15
C THR A 39 5.86 9.22 -6.92
N VAL A 40 6.82 8.56 -6.28
CA VAL A 40 7.54 7.40 -6.83
C VAL A 40 7.43 6.19 -5.90
N ASP A 41 6.61 6.30 -4.87
CA ASP A 41 6.47 5.38 -3.75
C ASP A 41 4.99 5.07 -3.46
N ILE A 42 4.77 4.09 -2.59
CA ILE A 42 3.44 3.64 -2.15
C ILE A 42 3.41 3.73 -0.63
N ASP A 43 2.58 4.63 -0.11
CA ASP A 43 2.36 4.79 1.32
C ASP A 43 1.12 4.02 1.76
N LEU A 44 1.25 3.18 2.78
CA LEU A 44 0.15 2.44 3.40
C LEU A 44 0.16 2.63 4.91
N LEU A 45 -1.00 2.86 5.49
CA LEU A 45 -1.21 2.79 6.94
C LEU A 45 -1.78 1.42 7.28
N ILE A 46 -1.14 0.72 8.22
CA ILE A 46 -1.53 -0.61 8.67
C ILE A 46 -1.17 -0.78 10.15
N LEU A 47 -1.73 -1.80 10.79
CA LEU A 47 -1.48 -2.11 12.19
C LEU A 47 -0.05 -2.65 12.37
N ALA A 48 0.70 -2.08 13.33
CA ALA A 48 2.12 -2.44 13.56
C ALA A 48 2.33 -3.95 13.76
N ARG A 49 1.43 -4.62 14.49
CA ARG A 49 1.43 -6.07 14.71
C ARG A 49 1.48 -6.89 13.41
N PHE A 50 0.91 -6.37 12.32
CA PHE A 50 0.93 -7.06 11.04
C PHE A 50 2.31 -6.97 10.38
N VAL A 51 2.96 -5.80 10.47
CA VAL A 51 4.32 -5.60 9.97
C VAL A 51 5.30 -6.50 10.72
N GLU A 52 5.15 -6.59 12.04
CA GLU A 52 5.94 -7.51 12.89
C GLU A 52 5.78 -8.96 12.43
N LYS A 53 4.54 -9.42 12.20
CA LYS A 53 4.25 -10.77 11.67
C LYS A 53 4.94 -11.03 10.33
N CYS A 54 4.91 -10.07 9.40
CA CYS A 54 5.58 -10.20 8.10
C CYS A 54 7.10 -10.25 8.19
N ASN A 55 7.69 -9.52 9.14
CA ASN A 55 9.13 -9.52 9.37
C ASN A 55 9.64 -10.81 10.03
N LEU A 56 8.78 -11.47 10.82
CA LEU A 56 9.07 -12.78 11.42
C LEU A 56 8.93 -13.95 10.45
N ALA A 57 8.23 -13.75 9.32
CA ALA A 57 8.05 -14.75 8.26
C ALA A 57 9.14 -14.70 7.17
N ARG A 58 10.19 -13.88 7.37
CA ARG A 58 11.34 -13.72 6.46
C ARG A 58 12.54 -14.54 6.90
#